data_AF-A0AA35ZXV4-F1
#
_entry.id   AF-A0AA35ZXV4-F1
#
_cell.length_a   1.000
_cell.length_b   1.000
_cell.length_c   1.000
_cell.angle_alpha   90.00
_cell.angle_beta   90.00
_cell.angle_gamma   90.00
#
_symmetry.space_group_name_H-M   'P 1'
#
loop_
_entity.id
_entity.type
_entity.pdbx_description
1 polymer ?
#
loop_
_entity_poly.entity_id
_entity_poly.type
_entity_poly.pdbx_seq_one_letter_code
_entity_poly.pdbx_strand_id
1 'polypeptide(L)'
;MASSSSSYSSKRQDDFQADHPCDCNLPSRVKTSRTPDNPGRKFRVCQNSMNGKSPSCKFWQWLDEDEGRTDGRKPYWRKPEESCNLTLKICTLENEISICRMKIEEEKNTNFVNRQELDKVKWELFTHKLALILLFALYVKMWIAL
;
A
#
# COMPACT_ATOMS: atom_id res chain seq x y z
N MET A 1 -36.60 -40.17 -42.09
CA MET A 1 -36.75 -38.76 -41.71
C MET A 1 -37.38 -38.74 -40.32
N ALA A 2 -36.63 -38.41 -39.28
CA ALA A 2 -37.15 -38.25 -37.93
C ALA A 2 -36.61 -36.93 -37.38
N SER A 3 -37.48 -35.92 -37.35
CA SER A 3 -37.20 -34.61 -36.78
C SER A 3 -37.57 -34.67 -35.30
N SER A 4 -36.56 -34.69 -34.42
CA SER A 4 -36.76 -34.56 -32.98
C SER A 4 -36.63 -33.09 -32.61
N SER A 5 -37.77 -32.45 -32.35
CA SER A 5 -37.88 -31.10 -31.79
C SER A 5 -37.47 -31.11 -30.32
N SER A 6 -36.23 -30.69 -30.06
CA SER A 6 -35.72 -30.48 -28.70
C SER A 6 -36.21 -29.14 -28.15
N SER A 7 -37.21 -29.21 -27.28
CA SER A 7 -37.69 -28.09 -26.46
C SER A 7 -36.58 -27.62 -25.52
N TYR A 8 -35.90 -26.53 -25.87
CA TYR A 8 -34.90 -25.89 -25.03
C TYR A 8 -35.59 -25.25 -23.81
N SER A 9 -35.48 -25.91 -22.66
CA SER A 9 -35.89 -25.34 -21.37
C SER A 9 -34.76 -24.45 -20.87
N SER A 10 -34.89 -23.14 -21.08
CA SER A 10 -33.92 -22.13 -20.65
C SER A 10 -33.91 -22.00 -19.13
N LYS A 11 -33.14 -22.84 -18.43
CA LYS A 11 -32.72 -22.54 -17.06
C LYS A 11 -31.95 -21.22 -17.10
N ARG A 12 -32.49 -20.18 -16.46
CA ARG A 12 -31.80 -18.90 -16.27
C ARG A 12 -30.64 -19.13 -15.30
N GLN A 13 -29.46 -19.45 -15.84
CA GLN A 13 -28.22 -19.40 -15.06
C GLN A 13 -27.95 -17.93 -14.73
N ASP A 14 -28.10 -17.58 -13.47
CA ASP A 14 -27.61 -16.33 -12.88
C ASP A 14 -26.09 -16.50 -12.77
N ASP A 15 -25.37 -16.27 -13.88
CA ASP A 15 -23.92 -16.48 -13.94
C ASP A 15 -23.23 -15.44 -13.07
N PHE A 16 -22.61 -15.92 -11.99
CA PHE A 16 -21.74 -15.12 -11.14
C PHE A 16 -20.43 -14.85 -11.86
N GLN A 17 -20.08 -13.58 -12.00
CA GLN A 17 -18.87 -13.14 -12.67
C GLN A 17 -17.83 -12.80 -11.60
N ALA A 18 -17.05 -13.82 -11.19
CA ALA A 18 -15.99 -13.68 -10.18
C ALA A 18 -14.90 -12.69 -10.63
N ASP A 19 -14.59 -12.66 -11.92
CA ASP A 19 -13.57 -11.78 -12.51
C ASP A 19 -14.04 -10.32 -12.69
N HIS A 20 -15.32 -10.04 -12.41
CA HIS A 20 -15.90 -8.70 -12.49
C HIS A 20 -16.62 -8.35 -11.17
N PRO A 21 -15.87 -8.02 -10.11
CA PRO A 21 -16.45 -7.65 -8.83
C PRO A 21 -17.14 -6.28 -8.90
N CYS A 22 -18.15 -6.09 -8.04
CA CYS A 22 -18.75 -4.78 -7.78
C CYS A 22 -17.92 -3.95 -6.78
N ASP A 23 -18.36 -2.73 -6.46
CA ASP A 23 -17.72 -1.83 -5.47
C ASP A 23 -17.61 -2.43 -4.06
N CYS A 24 -18.33 -3.51 -3.76
CA CYS A 24 -18.23 -4.25 -2.50
C CYS A 24 -17.18 -5.38 -2.54
N ASN A 25 -16.40 -5.52 -3.62
CA ASN A 25 -15.49 -6.64 -3.89
C ASN A 25 -16.18 -8.02 -3.90
N LEU A 26 -17.49 -8.05 -4.19
CA LEU A 26 -18.27 -9.29 -4.35
C LEU A 26 -18.51 -9.56 -5.84
N PRO A 27 -18.59 -10.84 -6.27
CA PRO A 27 -18.88 -11.19 -7.66
C PRO A 27 -20.15 -10.52 -8.16
N SER A 28 -20.12 -9.92 -9.36
CA SER A 28 -21.33 -9.34 -9.95
C SER A 28 -22.23 -10.43 -10.54
N ARG A 29 -23.50 -10.09 -10.76
CA ARG A 29 -24.51 -10.96 -11.38
C ARG A 29 -25.00 -10.37 -12.68
N VAL A 30 -25.17 -11.21 -13.69
CA VAL A 30 -25.69 -10.80 -15.01
C VAL A 30 -27.21 -10.92 -15.04
N LYS A 31 -27.88 -9.86 -15.50
CA LYS A 31 -29.31 -9.78 -15.69
C LYS A 31 -29.63 -9.32 -17.11
N THR A 32 -30.81 -9.70 -17.58
CA THR A 32 -31.35 -9.27 -18.87
C THR A 32 -32.41 -8.19 -18.66
N SER A 33 -32.24 -7.06 -19.33
CA SER A 33 -33.17 -5.94 -19.33
C SER A 33 -34.49 -6.32 -19.97
N ARG A 34 -35.57 -5.88 -19.32
CA ARG A 34 -36.96 -6.06 -19.76
C ARG A 34 -37.65 -4.72 -20.02
N THR A 35 -36.91 -3.61 -19.97
CA THR A 35 -37.47 -2.29 -20.23
C THR A 35 -37.79 -2.15 -21.72
N PRO A 36 -38.89 -1.46 -22.09
CA PRO A 36 -39.25 -1.23 -23.49
C PRO A 36 -38.13 -0.59 -24.32
N ASP A 37 -37.32 0.27 -23.69
CA ASP A 37 -36.22 0.98 -24.37
C ASP A 37 -34.97 0.12 -24.60
N ASN A 38 -34.81 -0.98 -23.84
CA ASN A 38 -33.61 -1.81 -23.85
C ASN A 38 -33.97 -3.31 -23.73
N PRO A 39 -34.88 -3.86 -24.56
CA PRO A 39 -35.36 -5.22 -24.39
C PRO A 39 -34.24 -6.21 -24.72
N GLY A 40 -34.01 -7.18 -23.84
CA GLY A 40 -33.04 -8.26 -24.09
C GLY A 40 -31.56 -7.89 -23.85
N ARG A 41 -31.23 -6.61 -23.64
CA ARG A 41 -29.85 -6.18 -23.34
C ARG A 41 -29.39 -6.72 -21.99
N LYS A 42 -28.17 -7.26 -21.90
CA LYS A 42 -27.62 -7.80 -20.63
C LYS A 42 -26.85 -6.72 -19.87
N PHE A 43 -27.02 -6.66 -18.55
CA PHE A 43 -26.30 -5.78 -17.64
C PHE A 43 -25.85 -6.56 -16.40
N ARG A 44 -24.80 -6.12 -15.71
CA ARG A 44 -24.36 -6.68 -14.44
C ARG A 44 -24.66 -5.75 -13.28
N VAL A 45 -24.94 -6.35 -12.12
CA VAL A 45 -25.24 -5.64 -10.86
C VAL A 45 -24.59 -6.31 -9.68
N CYS A 46 -24.44 -5.57 -8.58
CA CYS A 46 -24.08 -6.15 -7.30
C CYS A 46 -25.18 -7.09 -6.80
N GLN A 47 -24.78 -8.21 -6.18
CA GLN A 47 -25.71 -9.15 -5.55
C GLN A 47 -26.51 -8.50 -4.41
N ASN A 48 -25.90 -7.54 -3.71
CA ASN A 48 -26.52 -6.82 -2.59
C ASN A 48 -27.37 -5.62 -3.04
N SER A 49 -27.45 -5.34 -4.34
CA SER A 49 -28.18 -4.18 -4.87
C SER A 49 -29.69 -4.22 -4.54
N MET A 50 -30.28 -5.41 -4.43
CA MET A 50 -31.72 -5.60 -4.17
C MET A 50 -32.04 -6.25 -2.82
N ASN A 51 -31.04 -6.49 -1.96
CA ASN A 51 -31.23 -7.27 -0.72
C ASN A 51 -31.91 -6.49 0.42
N GLY A 52 -32.43 -5.27 0.16
CA GLY A 52 -33.16 -4.46 1.14
C GLY A 52 -32.35 -3.97 2.35
N LYS A 53 -31.07 -4.36 2.45
CA LYS A 53 -30.15 -3.96 3.51
C LYS A 53 -29.40 -2.70 3.10
N SER A 54 -29.48 -1.66 3.92
CA SER A 54 -28.75 -0.41 3.73
C SER A 54 -27.31 -0.52 4.27
N PRO A 55 -26.29 0.00 3.56
CA PRO A 55 -26.35 0.63 2.25
C PRO A 55 -26.35 -0.41 1.10
N SER A 56 -27.30 -0.31 0.17
CA SER A 56 -27.34 -1.12 -1.04
C SER A 56 -26.28 -0.64 -2.04
N CYS A 57 -25.45 -1.56 -2.54
CA CYS A 57 -24.46 -1.25 -3.58
C CYS A 57 -25.15 -0.81 -4.88
N LYS A 58 -24.72 0.32 -5.43
CA LYS A 58 -25.28 0.94 -6.66
C LYS A 58 -24.56 0.52 -7.95
N PHE A 59 -23.62 -0.42 -7.86
CA PHE A 59 -22.89 -0.93 -9.01
C PHE A 59 -23.84 -1.47 -10.09
N TRP A 60 -23.70 -0.95 -11.30
CA TRP A 60 -24.45 -1.33 -12.50
C TRP A 60 -23.64 -1.05 -13.76
N GLN A 61 -23.61 -1.97 -14.73
CA GLN A 61 -22.89 -1.80 -16.00
C GLN A 61 -23.52 -2.64 -17.10
N TRP A 62 -23.59 -2.14 -18.33
CA TRP A 62 -23.99 -2.96 -19.48
C TRP A 62 -22.90 -3.98 -19.88
N LEU A 63 -23.30 -5.13 -20.44
CA LEU A 63 -22.37 -6.16 -20.95
C LEU A 63 -21.97 -5.92 -22.42
N ASP A 64 -22.83 -5.29 -23.22
CA ASP A 64 -22.51 -4.95 -24.62
C ASP A 64 -21.44 -3.87 -24.75
N GLU A 65 -21.23 -3.08 -23.68
CA GLU A 65 -20.07 -2.20 -23.55
C GLU A 65 -18.71 -2.92 -23.53
N ASP A 66 -18.70 -4.23 -23.25
CA ASP A 66 -17.50 -5.07 -23.35
C ASP A 66 -17.42 -5.77 -24.72
N GLU A 67 -18.55 -6.18 -25.32
CA GLU A 67 -18.58 -6.92 -26.59
C GLU A 67 -18.48 -6.01 -27.83
N GLY A 68 -18.77 -4.71 -27.70
CA GLY A 68 -18.77 -3.72 -28.78
C GLY A 68 -17.62 -2.71 -28.77
N ARG A 69 -16.67 -2.79 -27.83
CA ARG A 69 -15.47 -1.93 -27.84
C ARG A 69 -14.35 -2.57 -28.66
N THR A 70 -14.49 -2.47 -29.98
CA THR A 70 -13.35 -2.47 -30.92
C THR A 70 -12.71 -1.07 -31.05
N ASP A 71 -13.19 -0.08 -30.29
CA ASP A 71 -12.39 1.04 -29.79
C ASP A 71 -11.47 0.45 -28.70
N GLY A 72 -10.17 0.47 -28.92
CA GLY A 72 -9.11 -0.10 -28.07
C GLY A 72 -8.99 0.43 -26.64
N ARG A 73 -10.07 0.89 -25.99
CA ARG A 73 -10.13 1.09 -24.55
C ARG A 73 -10.17 -0.26 -23.85
N LYS A 74 -8.97 -0.81 -23.62
CA LYS A 74 -8.70 -1.92 -22.70
C LYS A 74 -9.49 -1.73 -21.40
N PRO A 75 -9.95 -2.81 -20.73
CA PRO A 75 -10.36 -2.71 -19.34
C PRO A 75 -9.23 -2.03 -18.58
N TYR A 76 -9.51 -1.24 -17.55
CA TYR A 76 -8.47 -0.59 -16.73
C TYR A 76 -7.68 -1.61 -15.87
N TRP A 77 -7.38 -2.79 -16.41
CA TRP A 77 -6.24 -3.59 -16.01
C TRP A 77 -5.01 -2.88 -16.58
N ARG A 78 -4.28 -2.21 -15.68
CA ARG A 78 -2.94 -1.60 -15.89
C ARG A 78 -2.17 -2.38 -16.96
N LYS A 79 -1.69 -1.70 -18.02
CA LYS A 79 -0.93 -2.36 -19.09
C LYS A 79 0.19 -3.20 -18.45
N PRO A 80 0.42 -4.46 -18.89
CA PRO A 80 1.47 -5.30 -18.31
C PRO A 80 2.85 -4.64 -18.28
N GLU A 81 3.15 -3.80 -19.28
CA GLU A 81 4.36 -3.01 -19.41
C GLU A 81 4.49 -1.93 -18.31
N GLU A 82 3.40 -1.26 -17.97
CA GLU A 82 3.34 -0.28 -16.87
C GLU A 82 3.43 -0.99 -15.51
N SER A 83 2.89 -2.21 -15.41
CA SER A 83 3.01 -3.04 -14.21
C SER A 83 4.46 -3.44 -13.96
N CYS A 84 5.19 -3.94 -14.95
CA CYS A 84 6.60 -4.29 -14.81
C CYS A 84 7.48 -3.08 -14.46
N ASN A 85 7.25 -1.94 -15.11
CA ASN A 85 7.95 -0.70 -14.80
C ASN A 85 7.68 -0.20 -13.39
N LEU A 86 6.44 -0.33 -12.91
CA LEU A 86 6.10 0.06 -11.54
C LEU A 86 6.73 -0.90 -10.52
N THR A 87 6.69 -2.20 -10.77
CA THR A 87 7.34 -3.21 -9.92
C THR A 87 8.84 -2.95 -9.81
N LEU A 88 9.51 -2.65 -10.94
CA LEU A 88 10.93 -2.29 -10.94
C LEU A 88 11.19 -1.05 -10.09
N LYS A 89 10.39 0.02 -10.25
CA LYS A 89 10.52 1.24 -9.44
C LYS A 89 10.31 0.98 -7.95
N ILE A 90 9.35 0.13 -7.58
CA ILE A 90 9.11 -0.26 -6.20
C ILE A 90 10.35 -0.95 -5.64
N CYS A 91 10.90 -1.95 -6.34
CA CYS A 91 12.11 -2.64 -5.90
C CYS A 91 13.31 -1.69 -5.79
N THR A 92 13.47 -0.73 -6.71
CA THR A 92 14.54 0.28 -6.64
C THR A 92 14.37 1.17 -5.40
N LEU A 93 13.16 1.68 -5.16
CA LEU A 93 12.88 2.52 -3.99
C LEU A 93 13.06 1.74 -2.69
N GLU A 94 12.63 0.48 -2.63
CA GLU A 94 12.84 -0.38 -1.46
C GLU A 94 14.33 -0.55 -1.15
N ASN A 95 15.16 -0.76 -2.18
CA ASN A 95 16.61 -0.84 -2.03
C ASN A 95 17.22 0.48 -1.56
N GLU A 96 16.81 1.61 -2.14
CA GLU A 96 17.27 2.94 -1.71
C GLU A 96 16.90 3.24 -0.26
N ILE A 97 15.66 2.95 0.15
CA ILE A 97 15.22 3.11 1.54
C ILE A 97 16.04 2.18 2.46
N SER A 98 16.36 0.96 2.03
CA SER A 98 17.23 0.05 2.78
C SER A 98 18.62 0.65 3.00
N ILE A 99 19.24 1.18 1.94
CA ILE A 99 20.56 1.84 2.01
C ILE A 99 20.51 3.05 2.95
N CYS A 100 19.47 3.89 2.83
CA CYS A 100 19.29 5.05 3.71
C CYS A 100 19.16 4.63 5.18
N ARG A 101 18.43 3.56 5.48
CA ARG A 101 18.33 3.02 6.84
C ARG A 101 19.68 2.57 7.39
N MET A 102 20.48 1.88 6.59
CA MET A 102 21.82 1.45 7.00
C MET A 102 22.73 2.65 7.32
N LYS A 103 22.72 3.69 6.48
CA LYS A 103 23.51 4.90 6.71
C LYS A 103 23.12 5.63 7.99
N ILE A 104 21.82 5.73 8.27
CA ILE A 104 21.33 6.34 9.50
C ILE A 104 21.83 5.56 10.73
N GLU A 105 21.82 4.22 10.65
CA GLU A 105 22.29 3.39 11.76
C GLU A 105 23.80 3.50 11.97
N GLU A 106 24.57 3.55 10.89
CA GLU A 106 26.01 3.81 10.91
C GLU A 106 26.33 5.17 11.55
N GLU A 107 25.68 6.24 11.09
CA GLU A 107 25.86 7.58 11.65
C GLU A 107 25.47 7.65 13.14
N LYS A 108 24.40 6.95 13.55
CA LYS A 108 24.03 6.84 14.96
C LYS A 108 25.12 6.14 15.78
N ASN A 109 25.67 5.04 15.28
CA ASN A 109 26.72 4.29 15.95
C ASN A 109 28.00 5.14 16.06
N THR A 110 28.40 5.82 14.99
CA THR A 110 29.55 6.75 15.01
C THR A 110 29.33 7.90 15.99
N ASN A 111 28.14 8.51 16.00
CA ASN A 111 27.80 9.56 16.96
C ASN A 111 27.81 9.06 18.41
N PHE A 112 27.36 7.82 18.65
CA PHE A 112 27.41 7.19 19.96
C PHE A 112 28.86 6.99 20.45
N VAL A 113 29.73 6.45 19.60
CA VAL A 113 31.16 6.29 19.91
C VAL A 113 31.82 7.63 20.17
N ASN A 114 31.61 8.62 19.30
CA ASN A 114 32.15 9.97 19.48
C ASN A 114 31.69 10.61 20.79
N ARG A 115 30.42 10.41 21.16
CA ARG A 115 29.89 10.89 22.44
C ARG A 115 30.56 10.21 23.63
N GLN A 116 30.81 8.91 23.56
CA GLN A 116 31.54 8.18 24.60
C GLN A 116 32.97 8.72 24.77
N GLU A 117 33.68 8.99 23.67
CA GLU A 117 35.02 9.58 23.71
C GLU A 117 35.00 11.00 24.29
N LEU A 118 34.01 11.82 23.92
CA LEU A 118 33.82 13.15 24.51
C LEU A 118 33.60 13.09 26.03
N ASP A 119 32.82 12.14 26.52
CA ASP A 119 32.57 11.97 27.96
C ASP A 119 33.85 11.56 28.70
N LYS A 120 34.72 10.73 28.09
CA LYS A 120 36.05 10.41 28.63
C LYS A 120 36.93 11.65 28.73
N VAL A 121 37.07 12.42 27.65
CA VAL A 121 37.90 13.64 27.63
C VAL A 121 37.36 14.67 28.62
N LYS A 122 36.03 14.79 28.73
CA LYS A 122 35.38 15.68 29.70
C LYS A 122 35.70 15.28 31.13
N TRP A 123 35.72 13.98 31.43
CA TRP A 123 36.11 13.47 32.74
C TRP A 123 37.57 13.79 33.06
N GLU A 124 38.49 13.57 32.11
CA GLU A 124 39.91 13.93 32.27
C GLU A 124 40.12 15.45 32.46
N LEU A 125 39.35 16.26 31.73
CA LEU A 125 39.40 17.71 31.95
C LEU A 125 38.89 18.09 33.34
N PHE A 126 37.85 17.41 33.83
CA PHE A 126 37.31 17.65 35.16
C PHE A 126 38.30 17.25 36.26
N THR A 127 38.97 16.09 36.14
CA THR A 127 39.98 15.65 37.11
C THR A 127 41.18 16.60 37.14
N HIS A 128 41.69 17.03 35.98
CA HIS A 128 42.76 18.03 35.92
C HIS A 128 42.37 19.37 36.55
N LYS A 129 41.13 19.85 36.32
CA LYS A 129 40.63 21.07 36.96
C LYS A 129 40.62 20.95 38.49
N LEU A 130 40.16 19.82 39.04
CA LEU A 130 40.18 19.59 40.48
C LEU A 130 41.60 19.54 41.03
N ALA A 131 42.52 18.86 40.35
CA ALA A 131 43.93 18.81 40.76
C ALA A 131 44.57 20.20 40.83
N LEU A 132 44.32 21.07 39.82
CA LEU A 132 44.80 22.45 39.83
C LEU A 132 44.24 23.26 41.01
N ILE A 133 42.95 23.10 41.32
CA ILE A 133 42.32 23.76 42.48
C ILE A 133 42.97 23.29 43.79
N LEU A 134 43.23 21.99 43.94
CA LEU A 134 43.89 21.45 45.13
C LEU A 134 45.32 21.97 45.27
N LEU A 135 46.10 21.98 44.19
CA LEU A 135 47.46 22.54 44.18
C LEU A 135 47.46 24.03 44.57
N PHE A 136 46.50 24.79 44.04
CA PHE A 136 46.33 26.19 44.40
C PHE A 136 46.00 26.38 45.88
N ALA A 137 45.08 25.58 46.44
CA ALA A 137 44.74 25.64 47.85
C ALA A 137 45.93 25.30 48.76
N LEU A 138 46.74 24.30 48.38
CA LEU A 138 47.97 23.95 49.09
C LEU A 138 49.00 25.07 49.05
N TYR A 139 49.19 25.70 47.88
CA TYR A 139 50.07 26.86 47.72
C TYR A 139 49.66 28.02 48.63
N VAL A 140 48.37 28.39 48.63
CA VAL A 140 47.84 29.45 49.50
C VAL A 140 48.03 29.11 50.98
N LYS A 141 47.77 27.84 51.37
CA LYS A 141 47.96 27.38 52.75
C LYS A 141 49.43 27.51 53.19
N MET A 142 50.37 27.16 52.32
CA MET A 142 51.80 27.26 52.60
C MET A 142 52.24 28.72 52.73
N TRP A 143 51.71 29.62 51.88
CA TRP A 143 52.04 31.05 51.91
C TRP A 143 51.52 31.76 53.18
N ILE A 144 50.33 31.41 53.66
CA ILE A 144 49.76 31.96 54.90
C ILE A 144 50.51 31.47 56.16
N ALA A 145 51.18 30.32 56.08
CA ALA A 145 51.90 29.72 57.20
C ALA A 145 53.37 30.19 57.36
N LEU A 146 53.87 31.02 56.43
CA LEU A 146 55.17 31.70 56.51
C LEU A 146 55.00 33.11 57.10
#